data_AF-A0A8H7ZAM2-F1
#
_entry.id   AF-A0A8H7ZAM2-F1
#
_cell.length_a   1.000
_cell.length_b   1.000
_cell.length_c   1.000
_cell.angle_alpha   90.00
_cell.angle_beta   90.00
_cell.angle_gamma   90.00
#
_symmetry.space_group_name_H-M   'P 1'
#
loop_
_entity.id
_entity.type
_entity.pdbx_description
1 polymer ?
#
loop_
_entity_poly.entity_id
_entity_poly.type
_entity_poly.pdbx_seq_one_letter_code
_entity_poly.pdbx_strand_id
1 'polypeptide(L)'
;MTSISGSDDGDDEVCYIMNRAAGGGTILGGTYQKNNWESQPDPSIAVRIMKRCVDLCPNLVGKDANGKQRGIEGLDIIRHGVGLRPLREGGVRMETETIGNVIIVHNYGHGGFGYQASWGCSAAAVKMVREALGKKGTARAKL
;
A
#
# COMPACT_ATOMS: atom_id res chain seq x y z
N MET A 1 -1.53 -15.38 -0.57
CA MET A 1 -1.69 -14.17 0.24
C MET A 1 -3.06 -14.24 0.87
N THR A 2 -3.14 -14.61 2.14
CA THR A 2 -4.41 -14.68 2.85
C THR A 2 -4.58 -13.34 3.55
N SER A 3 -5.48 -12.50 3.02
CA SER A 3 -5.98 -11.32 3.75
C SER A 3 -7.30 -11.73 4.38
N ILE A 4 -7.32 -11.89 5.70
CA ILE A 4 -8.58 -11.95 6.44
C ILE A 4 -8.97 -10.50 6.80
N SER A 5 -10.13 -10.07 6.31
CA SER A 5 -10.77 -8.82 6.71
C SER A 5 -11.76 -9.20 7.81
N GLY A 6 -11.30 -9.14 9.05
CA GLY A 6 -12.04 -9.63 10.21
C GLY A 6 -11.08 -10.20 11.22
N SER A 7 -10.68 -9.36 12.15
CA SER A 7 -10.18 -9.80 13.44
C SER A 7 -11.12 -9.27 14.51
N ASP A 8 -11.30 -10.01 15.60
CA ASP A 8 -12.12 -9.61 16.75
C ASP A 8 -11.68 -8.28 17.42
N ASP A 9 -10.60 -7.66 16.92
CA ASP A 9 -9.95 -6.46 17.46
C ASP A 9 -10.52 -5.13 16.91
N GLY A 10 -11.24 -5.13 15.77
CA GLY A 10 -11.86 -3.92 15.19
C GLY A 10 -12.05 -3.95 13.66
N ASP A 11 -13.04 -3.20 13.16
CA ASP A 11 -13.44 -3.16 11.73
C ASP A 11 -12.37 -2.57 10.79
N ASP A 12 -11.41 -1.81 11.33
CA ASP A 12 -10.30 -1.17 10.62
C ASP A 12 -8.95 -1.87 10.84
N GLU A 13 -8.96 -3.03 11.51
CA GLU A 13 -7.79 -3.88 11.70
C GLU A 13 -7.80 -5.07 10.73
N VAL A 14 -6.67 -5.31 10.08
CA VAL A 14 -6.50 -6.37 9.08
C VAL A 14 -5.31 -7.24 9.43
N CYS A 15 -5.20 -8.41 8.80
CA CYS A 15 -4.04 -9.28 8.94
C CYS A 15 -3.44 -9.65 7.58
N TYR A 16 -2.14 -9.39 7.40
CA TYR A 16 -1.36 -9.86 6.25
C TYR A 16 0.11 -10.06 6.62
N ILE A 17 0.74 -11.02 5.96
CA ILE A 17 2.16 -11.37 6.12
C ILE A 17 2.79 -11.41 4.73
N MET A 18 3.88 -10.68 4.51
CA MET A 18 4.59 -10.65 3.22
C MET A 18 6.10 -10.58 3.40
N ASN A 19 6.81 -11.59 2.89
CA ASN A 19 8.27 -11.60 2.85
C ASN A 19 8.76 -10.78 1.65
N ARG A 20 9.65 -9.83 1.90
CA ARG A 20 10.34 -9.11 0.82
C ARG A 20 11.45 -9.98 0.24
N ALA A 21 11.69 -9.81 -1.06
CA ALA A 21 12.75 -10.51 -1.77
C ALA A 21 14.14 -10.19 -1.19
N ALA A 22 15.11 -11.07 -1.49
CA ALA A 22 16.53 -10.88 -1.17
C ALA A 22 16.81 -10.55 0.32
N GLY A 23 16.05 -11.17 1.24
CA GLY A 23 16.26 -10.95 2.68
C GLY A 23 15.81 -9.58 3.19
N GLY A 24 14.98 -8.84 2.45
CA GLY A 24 14.51 -7.50 2.84
C GLY A 24 13.57 -7.45 4.06
N GLY A 25 13.40 -8.56 4.77
CA GLY A 25 12.55 -8.72 5.94
C GLY A 25 11.10 -9.09 5.62
N THR A 26 10.36 -9.42 6.68
CA THR A 26 8.93 -9.75 6.62
C THR A 26 8.10 -8.57 7.09
N ILE A 27 7.09 -8.21 6.31
CA ILE A 27 6.09 -7.21 6.70
C ILE A 27 4.92 -7.94 7.35
N LEU A 28 4.67 -7.58 8.61
CA LEU A 28 3.46 -7.92 9.36
C LEU A 28 2.55 -6.70 9.33
N GLY A 29 1.29 -6.90 8.96
CA GLY A 29 0.29 -5.85 9.00
C GLY A 29 -1.08 -6.40 9.34
N GLY A 30 -2.07 -5.55 9.55
CA GLY A 30 -1.96 -4.10 9.54
C GLY A 30 -3.26 -3.42 9.95
N THR A 31 -3.42 -2.19 9.49
CA THR A 31 -4.62 -1.37 9.71
C THR A 31 -5.07 -0.72 8.40
N TYR A 32 -6.35 -0.33 8.37
CA TYR A 32 -7.01 0.43 7.32
C TYR A 32 -7.87 1.55 7.93
N GLN A 33 -7.22 2.58 8.48
CA GLN A 33 -7.88 3.65 9.22
C GLN A 33 -8.13 4.86 8.29
N LYS A 34 -9.35 5.00 7.79
CA LYS A 34 -9.72 6.15 6.95
C LYS A 34 -9.70 7.43 7.78
N ASN A 35 -9.23 8.53 7.19
CA ASN A 35 -9.17 9.86 7.81
C ASN A 35 -8.27 9.97 9.06
N ASN A 36 -7.42 8.97 9.33
CA ASN A 36 -6.40 9.05 10.36
C ASN A 36 -5.07 9.51 9.76
N TRP A 37 -4.52 10.60 10.31
CA TRP A 37 -3.27 11.22 9.88
C TRP A 37 -2.13 11.03 10.88
N GLU A 38 -2.33 10.21 11.92
CA GLU A 38 -1.27 9.88 12.87
C GLU A 38 -0.09 9.21 12.14
N SER A 39 1.09 9.73 12.41
CA SER A 39 2.36 9.31 11.81
C SER A 39 3.15 8.36 12.71
N GLN A 40 2.86 8.37 14.00
CA GLN A 40 3.55 7.58 14.99
C GLN A 40 2.93 6.19 15.13
N PRO A 41 3.76 5.13 15.22
CA PRO A 41 3.25 3.81 15.54
C PRO A 41 2.60 3.78 16.92
N ASP A 42 1.37 3.28 17.01
CA ASP A 42 0.71 2.97 18.28
C ASP A 42 1.22 1.62 18.82
N PRO A 43 1.81 1.56 20.03
CA PRO A 43 2.34 0.32 20.60
C PRO A 43 1.28 -0.77 20.79
N SER A 44 0.05 -0.40 21.12
CA SER A 44 -1.06 -1.35 21.32
C SER A 44 -1.49 -1.98 20.00
N ILE A 45 -1.59 -1.17 18.94
CA ILE A 45 -1.85 -1.67 17.57
C ILE A 45 -0.72 -2.60 17.12
N ALA A 46 0.54 -2.23 17.38
CA ALA A 46 1.68 -3.04 17.00
C ALA A 46 1.63 -4.44 17.66
N VAL A 47 1.31 -4.50 18.96
CA VAL A 47 1.14 -5.77 19.69
C VAL A 47 0.02 -6.61 19.08
N ARG A 48 -1.13 -6.00 18.75
CA ARG A 48 -2.26 -6.73 18.13
C ARG A 48 -1.92 -7.26 16.74
N ILE A 49 -1.25 -6.47 15.89
CA ILE A 49 -0.76 -6.93 14.58
C ILE A 49 0.15 -8.15 14.74
N MET A 50 1.14 -8.07 15.64
CA MET A 50 2.07 -9.18 15.88
C MET A 50 1.34 -10.43 16.36
N LYS A 51 0.41 -10.28 17.31
CA LYS A 51 -0.39 -11.39 17.82
C LYS A 51 -1.17 -12.07 16.69
N ARG A 52 -1.94 -11.30 15.90
CA ARG A 52 -2.71 -11.85 14.78
C ARG A 52 -1.85 -12.56 13.75
N CYS A 53 -0.67 -12.02 13.45
CA CYS A 53 0.23 -12.64 12.49
C CYS A 53 0.82 -13.95 13.01
N VAL A 54 1.22 -14.01 14.28
CA VAL A 54 1.70 -15.25 14.91
C VAL A 54 0.59 -16.30 14.99
N ASP A 55 -0.63 -15.90 15.35
CA ASP A 55 -1.78 -16.80 15.39
C ASP A 55 -2.11 -17.35 13.99
N LEU A 56 -2.06 -16.49 12.96
CA LEU A 56 -2.31 -16.89 11.57
C LEU A 56 -1.20 -17.76 10.98
N CYS A 57 0.06 -17.49 11.33
CA CYS A 57 1.23 -18.23 10.84
C CYS A 57 2.21 -18.52 12.00
N PRO A 58 1.96 -19.58 12.80
CA PRO A 58 2.78 -19.92 13.97
C PRO A 58 4.25 -20.22 13.64
N ASN A 59 4.52 -20.60 12.39
CA ASN A 59 5.88 -20.84 11.88
C ASN A 59 6.75 -19.57 11.84
N LEU A 60 6.16 -18.36 11.96
CA LEU A 60 6.93 -17.12 12.05
C LEU A 60 7.88 -17.09 13.26
N VAL A 61 7.49 -17.76 14.34
CA VAL A 61 8.23 -17.76 15.62
C VAL A 61 8.72 -19.14 16.03
N GLY A 62 8.15 -20.19 15.43
CA GLY A 62 8.50 -21.58 15.69
C GLY A 62 8.19 -22.02 17.12
N LYS A 63 8.90 -23.05 17.57
CA LYS A 63 8.79 -23.60 18.92
C LYS A 63 10.06 -23.32 19.71
N ASP A 64 9.94 -23.27 21.04
CA ASP A 64 11.08 -23.16 21.94
C ASP A 64 11.82 -24.51 22.10
N ALA A 65 12.88 -24.53 22.91
CA ALA A 65 13.69 -25.72 23.17
C ALA A 65 12.90 -26.91 23.77
N ASN A 66 11.75 -26.63 24.39
CA ASN A 66 10.88 -27.64 24.99
C ASN A 66 9.72 -28.04 24.05
N GLY A 67 9.73 -27.55 22.81
CA GLY A 67 8.69 -27.83 21.82
C GLY A 67 7.39 -27.04 22.01
N LYS A 68 7.37 -26.04 22.91
CA LYS A 68 6.20 -25.17 23.11
C LYS A 68 6.17 -24.09 22.04
N GLN A 69 4.98 -23.80 21.52
CA GLN A 69 4.77 -22.71 20.56
C GLN A 69 5.15 -21.37 21.18
N ARG A 70 6.01 -20.60 20.49
CA ARG A 70 6.39 -19.25 20.91
C ARG A 70 5.29 -18.25 20.55
N GLY A 71 5.20 -17.18 21.33
CA GLY A 71 4.32 -16.04 21.07
C GLY A 71 5.05 -14.90 20.34
N ILE A 72 4.54 -13.68 20.51
CA ILE A 72 5.10 -12.47 19.87
C ILE A 72 6.55 -12.19 20.29
N GLU A 73 6.99 -12.67 21.47
CA GLU A 73 8.36 -12.58 21.94
C GLU A 73 9.35 -13.37 21.07
N GLY A 74 8.82 -14.22 20.17
CA GLY A 74 9.61 -14.93 19.20
C GLY A 74 10.00 -14.14 17.95
N LEU A 75 9.41 -12.96 17.75
CA LEU A 75 9.70 -12.10 16.60
C LEU A 75 10.97 -11.28 16.84
N ASP A 76 11.88 -11.29 15.87
CA ASP A 76 13.02 -10.36 15.82
C ASP A 76 12.60 -9.09 15.07
N ILE A 77 12.20 -8.07 15.83
CA ILE A 77 11.58 -6.86 15.30
C ILE A 77 12.65 -5.89 14.81
N ILE A 78 12.67 -5.62 13.50
CA ILE A 78 13.58 -4.64 12.91
C ILE A 78 13.12 -3.21 13.22
N ARG A 79 11.84 -2.89 12.99
CA ARG A 79 11.24 -1.57 13.25
C ARG A 79 9.71 -1.62 13.17
N HIS A 80 9.08 -0.57 13.70
CA HIS A 80 7.69 -0.22 13.42
C HIS A 80 7.60 0.86 12.33
N GLY A 81 6.48 0.95 11.62
CA GLY A 81 6.29 1.98 10.60
C GLY A 81 4.83 2.22 10.26
N VAL A 82 4.49 3.48 10.00
CA VAL A 82 3.16 3.93 9.58
C VAL A 82 3.28 4.59 8.21
N GLY A 83 2.30 4.35 7.35
CA GLY A 83 2.22 4.96 6.03
C GLY A 83 0.78 5.29 5.68
N LEU A 84 0.57 6.45 5.06
CA LEU A 84 -0.74 6.94 4.67
C LEU A 84 -1.05 6.56 3.23
N ARG A 85 -2.09 5.75 3.03
CA ARG A 85 -2.54 5.36 1.69
C ARG A 85 -3.23 6.55 1.02
N PRO A 86 -2.81 6.99 -0.18
CA PRO A 86 -3.42 8.13 -0.88
C PRO A 86 -4.72 7.71 -1.56
N LEU A 87 -5.73 7.37 -0.77
CA LEU A 87 -7.06 7.00 -1.24
C LEU A 87 -7.79 8.26 -1.75
N ARG A 88 -8.53 8.13 -2.86
CA ARG A 88 -9.39 9.18 -3.38
C ARG A 88 -10.82 8.68 -3.51
N GLU A 89 -11.79 9.46 -3.05
CA GLU A 89 -13.19 9.23 -3.38
C GLU A 89 -13.39 9.30 -4.90
N GLY A 90 -14.18 8.38 -5.45
CA GLY A 90 -14.30 8.21 -6.90
C GLY A 90 -13.12 7.48 -7.56
N GLY A 91 -12.19 6.90 -6.78
CA GLY A 91 -11.11 6.06 -7.30
C GLY A 91 -9.94 6.85 -7.91
N VAL A 92 -9.04 6.15 -8.61
CA VAL A 92 -7.86 6.76 -9.24
C VAL A 92 -8.28 7.86 -10.21
N ARG A 93 -7.69 9.05 -10.09
CA ARG A 93 -7.85 10.12 -11.09
C ARG A 93 -6.84 9.88 -12.20
N MET A 94 -7.35 9.52 -13.38
CA MET A 94 -6.59 9.26 -14.59
C MET A 94 -7.24 10.02 -15.75
N GLU A 95 -6.86 11.28 -15.92
CA GLU A 95 -7.46 12.17 -16.92
C GLU A 95 -6.49 13.27 -17.34
N THR A 96 -6.81 13.94 -18.44
CA THR A 96 -6.06 15.12 -18.93
C THR A 96 -6.85 16.39 -18.64
N GLU A 97 -6.18 17.40 -18.10
CA GLU A 97 -6.75 18.72 -17.80
C GLU A 97 -5.83 19.81 -18.36
N THR A 98 -6.40 20.92 -18.86
CA THR A 98 -5.63 22.10 -19.24
C THR A 98 -5.80 23.16 -18.17
N ILE A 99 -4.70 23.55 -17.52
CA ILE A 99 -4.67 24.65 -16.55
C ILE A 99 -3.79 25.76 -17.13
N GLY A 100 -4.41 26.89 -17.48
CA GLY A 100 -3.74 27.96 -18.22
C GLY A 100 -3.25 27.46 -19.59
N ASN A 101 -1.94 27.54 -19.83
CA ASN A 101 -1.28 27.05 -21.05
C ASN A 101 -0.59 25.68 -20.88
N VAL A 102 -0.78 25.02 -19.73
CA VAL A 102 -0.16 23.74 -19.39
C VAL A 102 -1.19 22.63 -19.47
N ILE A 103 -0.82 21.53 -20.14
CA ILE A 103 -1.61 20.29 -20.13
C ILE A 103 -1.07 19.41 -19.02
N ILE A 104 -1.95 18.96 -18.13
CA ILE A 104 -1.66 18.11 -16.98
C ILE A 104 -2.28 16.74 -17.22
N VAL A 105 -1.50 15.69 -17.01
CA VAL A 105 -2.01 14.31 -16.96
C VAL A 105 -2.01 13.87 -15.50
N HIS A 106 -3.21 13.71 -14.95
CA HIS A 106 -3.40 13.25 -13.57
C HIS A 106 -3.20 11.74 -13.49
N ASN A 107 -2.48 11.28 -12.47
CA ASN A 107 -2.27 9.87 -12.17
C ASN A 107 -2.06 9.69 -10.66
N TYR A 108 -3.13 9.89 -9.87
CA TYR A 108 -3.07 9.81 -8.40
C TYR A 108 -4.35 9.21 -7.79
N GLY A 109 -4.35 8.94 -6.48
CA GLY A 109 -5.51 8.38 -5.78
C GLY A 109 -5.54 6.85 -5.70
N HIS A 110 -4.37 6.21 -5.71
CA HIS A 110 -4.23 4.74 -5.79
C HIS A 110 -4.51 3.99 -4.48
N GLY A 111 -4.77 4.67 -3.36
CA GLY A 111 -5.04 4.03 -2.08
C GLY A 111 -4.00 2.96 -1.71
N GLY A 112 -4.46 1.75 -1.41
CA GLY A 112 -3.62 0.61 -1.02
C GLY A 112 -3.02 -0.21 -2.16
N PHE A 113 -3.31 0.11 -3.42
CA PHE A 113 -3.01 -0.77 -4.57
C PHE A 113 -2.05 -0.14 -5.58
N GLY A 114 -1.36 0.95 -5.23
CA GLY A 114 -0.45 1.65 -6.14
C GLY A 114 0.62 0.78 -6.78
N TYR A 115 1.25 -0.14 -6.01
CA TYR A 115 2.26 -1.05 -6.56
C TYR A 115 1.67 -2.04 -7.58
N GLN A 116 0.59 -2.75 -7.23
CA GLN A 116 -0.02 -3.75 -8.12
C GLN A 116 -0.64 -3.15 -9.38
N ALA A 117 -1.08 -1.88 -9.35
CA ALA A 117 -1.63 -1.18 -10.52
C ALA A 117 -0.58 -0.35 -11.29
N SER A 118 0.63 -0.18 -10.75
CA SER A 118 1.64 0.79 -11.20
C SER A 118 1.92 0.72 -12.71
N TRP A 119 2.14 -0.48 -13.25
CA TRP A 119 2.47 -0.66 -14.67
C TRP A 119 1.31 -0.24 -15.58
N GLY A 120 0.10 -0.71 -15.30
CA GLY A 120 -1.09 -0.38 -16.10
C GLY A 120 -1.43 1.11 -16.03
N CYS A 121 -1.39 1.69 -14.83
CA CYS A 121 -1.61 3.12 -14.63
C CYS A 121 -0.55 3.98 -15.34
N SER A 122 0.72 3.57 -15.30
CA SER A 122 1.80 4.27 -15.99
C SER A 122 1.67 4.18 -17.51
N ALA A 123 1.31 3.01 -18.06
CA ALA A 123 1.08 2.84 -19.48
C ALA A 123 -0.10 3.72 -19.97
N ALA A 124 -1.19 3.79 -19.20
CA ALA A 124 -2.31 4.68 -19.48
C ALA A 124 -1.90 6.15 -19.46
N ALA A 125 -1.14 6.58 -18.44
CA ALA A 125 -0.62 7.95 -18.36
C ALA A 125 0.29 8.30 -19.55
N VAL A 126 1.20 7.40 -19.95
CA VAL A 126 2.06 7.60 -21.13
C VAL A 126 1.23 7.76 -22.42
N LYS A 127 0.17 6.96 -22.58
CA LYS A 127 -0.75 7.11 -23.72
C LYS A 127 -1.40 8.50 -23.73
N MET A 128 -1.93 8.97 -22.59
CA MET A 128 -2.53 10.29 -22.47
C MET A 128 -1.53 11.43 -22.76
N VAL A 129 -0.30 11.30 -22.28
CA VAL A 129 0.78 12.27 -22.59
C VAL A 129 1.03 12.32 -24.09
N ARG A 130 1.13 11.18 -24.78
CA ARG A 130 1.33 11.14 -26.24
C ARG A 130 0.16 11.79 -26.99
N GLU A 131 -1.07 11.52 -26.59
CA GLU A 131 -2.26 12.14 -27.16
C GLU A 131 -2.28 13.66 -26.95
N ALA A 132 -1.93 14.13 -25.76
CA ALA A 132 -1.82 15.55 -25.43
C ALA A 132 -0.75 16.26 -26.28
N LEU A 133 0.40 15.61 -26.49
CA LEU A 133 1.48 16.14 -27.34
C LEU A 133 1.09 16.12 -28.83
N GLY A 134 0.40 15.08 -29.30
CA GLY A 134 -0.11 14.98 -30.67
C GLY A 134 -1.12 16.08 -31.01
N LYS A 135 -1.96 16.49 -30.05
CA LYS A 135 -2.88 17.63 -30.20
C LYS A 135 -2.17 18.98 -30.37
N LYS A 136 -0.91 19.13 -29.93
CA LYS A 136 -0.10 20.34 -30.18
C LYS A 136 0.52 20.36 -31.58
N GLY A 137 0.46 19.26 -32.34
CA GLY A 137 1.17 19.06 -33.60
C GLY A 137 0.34 19.19 -34.87
N THR A 138 -0.50 20.24 -35.02
CA THR A 138 -1.12 20.60 -36.32
C THR A 138 -1.27 22.10 -36.56
N ALA A 139 -0.47 22.95 -35.90
CA ALA A 139 -0.24 24.31 -36.37
C ALA A 139 0.94 24.32 -37.36
N ARG A 140 0.77 23.73 -38.56
CA ARG A 140 1.69 24.05 -39.67
C ARG A 140 1.40 25.49 -40.09
N ALA A 141 2.38 26.37 -39.89
CA ALA A 141 2.36 27.71 -40.46
C ALA A 141 2.08 27.60 -41.96
N LYS A 142 1.01 28.25 -42.43
CA LYS A 142 0.82 28.52 -43.85
C LYS A 142 1.86 29.60 -44.20
N LEU A 143 2.87 29.23 -44.97
CA LEU A 143 3.61 30.17 -45.81
C LEU A 143 2.78 30.42 -47.08
#